data_AF-A0A847CS19-F1
#
_entry.id   AF-A0A847CS19-F1
#
_cell.length_a   1.000
_cell.length_b   1.000
_cell.length_c   1.000
_cell.angle_alpha   90.00
_cell.angle_beta   90.00
_cell.angle_gamma   90.00
#
_symmetry.space_group_name_H-M   'P 1'
#
loop_
_entity.id
_entity.type
_entity.pdbx_description
1 polymer ?
#
loop_
_entity_poly.entity_id
_entity_poly.type
_entity_poly.pdbx_seq_one_letter_code
_entity_poly.pdbx_strand_id
1 'polypeptide(L)'
;MNTLNTFYNGKEITKENLLSLIKECIEEGWQDSDLQRNTEIALEKIYHGQYDGVDEDIQFILEELNSKTKWGYLYPNANLQDVEIIIKASEGSWYFQED
;
A
#
# COMPACT_ATOMS: atom_id res chain seq x y z
N MET A 1 -1.71 -9.92 24.32
CA MET A 1 -1.13 -8.71 23.70
C MET A 1 -1.85 -8.49 22.39
N ASN A 2 -2.53 -7.35 22.21
CA ASN A 2 -2.89 -6.92 20.86
C ASN A 2 -1.60 -6.43 20.22
N THR A 3 -0.88 -7.33 19.55
CA THR A 3 0.19 -6.91 18.65
C THR A 3 -0.50 -6.14 17.53
N LEU A 4 -0.23 -4.84 17.46
CA LEU A 4 -0.60 -3.99 16.31
C LEU A 4 0.33 -4.33 15.15
N ASN A 5 -0.16 -4.28 13.91
CA ASN A 5 0.73 -4.36 12.75
C ASN A 5 1.32 -2.98 12.48
N THR A 6 2.51 -2.97 11.92
CA THR A 6 3.24 -1.74 11.62
C THR A 6 3.87 -1.83 10.25
N PHE A 7 4.19 -0.67 9.68
CA PHE A 7 5.15 -0.57 8.60
C PHE A 7 6.58 -0.84 9.12
N TYR A 8 7.52 -1.02 8.20
CA TYR A 8 8.94 -1.28 8.51
C TYR A 8 9.60 -0.20 9.38
N ASN A 9 9.09 1.04 9.36
CA ASN A 9 9.56 2.15 10.17
C ASN A 9 8.87 2.24 11.56
N GLY A 10 8.09 1.23 11.94
CA GLY A 10 7.40 1.15 13.23
C GLY A 10 6.12 1.98 13.34
N LYS A 11 5.73 2.71 12.28
CA LYS A 11 4.44 3.42 12.24
C LYS A 11 3.29 2.43 12.04
N GLU A 12 2.12 2.71 12.62
CA GLU A 12 0.92 1.89 12.48
C GLU A 12 0.40 1.86 11.02
N ILE A 13 -0.22 0.74 10.61
CA ILE A 13 -0.87 0.62 9.30
C ILE A 13 -2.14 1.49 9.27
N THR A 14 -1.99 2.72 8.82
CA THR A 14 -3.09 3.68 8.61
C THR A 14 -2.98 4.32 7.23
N LYS A 15 -4.09 4.91 6.73
CA LYS A 15 -4.10 5.68 5.47
C LYS A 15 -3.03 6.77 5.47
N GLU A 16 -2.94 7.56 6.53
CA GLU A 16 -1.99 8.66 6.64
C GLU A 16 -0.53 8.18 6.55
N ASN A 17 -0.21 7.07 7.22
CA ASN A 17 1.14 6.51 7.20
C ASN A 17 1.47 5.85 5.86
N LEU A 18 0.51 5.18 5.21
CA LEU A 18 0.67 4.66 3.85
C LEU A 18 0.97 5.80 2.87
N LEU A 19 0.17 6.87 2.90
CA LEU A 19 0.35 8.04 2.03
C LEU A 19 1.67 8.76 2.32
N SER A 20 2.12 8.82 3.58
CA SER A 20 3.44 9.34 3.94
C SER A 20 4.57 8.55 3.29
N LEU A 21 4.50 7.22 3.30
CA LEU A 21 5.51 6.36 2.66
C LEU A 21 5.55 6.56 1.14
N ILE A 22 4.37 6.61 0.51
CA ILE A 22 4.28 6.87 -0.94
C ILE A 22 4.87 8.25 -1.26
N LYS A 23 4.53 9.27 -0.47
CA LYS A 23 5.04 10.63 -0.64
C LYS A 23 6.57 10.69 -0.57
N GLU A 24 7.17 10.05 0.42
CA GLU A 24 8.63 9.99 0.59
C GLU A 24 9.28 9.42 -0.68
N CYS A 25 8.76 8.33 -1.23
CA CYS A 25 9.26 7.73 -2.47
C CYS A 25 9.06 8.63 -3.72
N ILE A 26 7.93 9.35 -3.81
CA ILE A 26 7.67 10.31 -4.89
C ILE A 26 8.68 11.47 -4.83
N GLU A 27 8.94 12.01 -3.64
CA GLU A 27 9.90 13.12 -3.44
C GLU A 27 11.34 12.73 -3.79
N GLU A 28 11.70 11.46 -3.57
CA GLU A 28 12.98 10.87 -3.98
C GLU A 28 12.99 10.39 -5.45
N GLY A 29 11.87 10.50 -6.15
CA GLY A 29 11.74 10.09 -7.56
C GLY A 29 11.94 8.60 -7.78
N TRP A 30 11.59 7.76 -6.80
CA TRP A 30 11.69 6.30 -6.85
C TRP A 30 13.11 5.76 -7.13
N GLN A 31 14.17 6.53 -6.85
CA GLN A 31 15.54 6.20 -7.28
C GLN A 31 16.06 4.84 -6.77
N ASP A 32 15.66 4.43 -5.57
CA ASP A 32 16.04 3.16 -4.94
C ASP A 32 14.85 2.19 -4.82
N SER A 33 13.82 2.39 -5.65
CA SER A 33 12.62 1.54 -5.69
C SER A 33 12.88 0.25 -6.45
N ASP A 34 12.60 -0.88 -5.81
CA ASP A 34 12.50 -2.19 -6.47
C ASP A 34 11.08 -2.46 -7.04
N LEU A 35 10.16 -1.49 -6.94
CA LEU A 35 8.80 -1.64 -7.44
C LEU A 35 8.79 -1.66 -8.97
N GLN A 36 7.82 -2.36 -9.55
CA GLN A 36 7.56 -2.24 -10.97
C GLN A 36 7.00 -0.86 -11.28
N ARG A 37 7.37 -0.32 -12.45
CA ARG A 37 6.95 1.02 -12.87
C ARG A 37 5.43 1.23 -12.84
N ASN A 38 4.64 0.21 -13.19
CA ASN A 38 3.18 0.30 -13.13
C ASN A 38 2.66 0.44 -11.70
N THR A 39 3.33 -0.18 -10.73
CA THR A 39 3.00 -0.04 -9.31
C THR A 39 3.30 1.36 -8.83
N GLU A 40 4.44 1.94 -9.20
CA GLU A 40 4.77 3.34 -8.87
C GLU A 40 3.71 4.30 -9.39
N ILE A 41 3.29 4.12 -10.65
CA ILE A 41 2.21 4.91 -11.26
C ILE A 41 0.88 4.74 -10.49
N ALA A 42 0.54 3.52 -10.09
CA ALA A 42 -0.67 3.26 -9.31
C ALA A 42 -0.60 3.96 -7.93
N LEU A 43 0.54 3.88 -7.25
CA LEU A 43 0.75 4.54 -5.96
C LEU A 43 0.72 6.08 -6.10
N GLU A 44 1.26 6.64 -7.17
CA GLU A 44 1.13 8.07 -7.49
C GLU A 44 -0.34 8.47 -7.69
N LYS A 45 -1.11 7.68 -8.45
CA LYS A 45 -2.57 7.89 -8.61
C LYS A 45 -3.28 7.88 -7.26
N ILE A 46 -3.01 6.86 -6.42
CA ILE A 46 -3.56 6.72 -5.06
C ILE A 46 -3.22 7.95 -4.21
N TYR A 47 -1.95 8.38 -4.23
CA TYR A 47 -1.49 9.52 -3.43
C TYR A 47 -2.16 10.83 -3.84
N HIS A 48 -2.31 11.06 -5.15
CA HIS A 48 -2.96 12.26 -5.65
C HIS A 48 -4.48 12.24 -5.48
N GLY A 49 -5.10 11.06 -5.34
CA GLY A 49 -6.53 10.93 -5.08
C GLY A 49 -7.42 11.46 -6.21
N GLN A 50 -6.97 11.33 -7.46
CA GLN A 50 -7.61 11.96 -8.63
C GLN A 50 -8.59 11.05 -9.39
N TYR A 51 -9.04 9.95 -8.77
CA TYR A 51 -9.97 9.00 -9.39
C TYR A 51 -11.06 8.58 -8.40
N ASP A 52 -12.24 8.26 -8.94
CA ASP A 52 -13.37 7.73 -8.15
C ASP A 52 -13.00 6.34 -7.64
N GLY A 53 -13.21 6.05 -6.35
CA GLY A 53 -12.85 4.76 -5.75
C GLY A 53 -11.49 4.72 -5.04
N VAL A 54 -10.79 5.85 -4.93
CA VAL A 54 -9.48 5.91 -4.25
C VAL A 54 -9.53 5.52 -2.78
N ASP A 55 -10.61 5.86 -2.08
CA ASP A 55 -10.77 5.50 -0.67
C ASP A 55 -10.99 3.99 -0.49
N GLU A 56 -11.72 3.37 -1.42
CA GLU A 56 -11.98 1.94 -1.50
C GLU A 56 -10.68 1.16 -1.78
N ASP A 57 -9.88 1.60 -2.76
CA ASP A 57 -8.57 1.00 -3.05
C ASP A 57 -7.64 1.09 -1.83
N ILE A 58 -7.57 2.25 -1.18
CA ILE A 58 -6.77 2.44 0.04
C ILE A 58 -7.28 1.53 1.16
N GLN A 59 -8.60 1.47 1.37
CA GLN A 59 -9.19 0.64 2.40
C GLN A 59 -8.83 -0.83 2.18
N PHE A 60 -8.96 -1.34 0.96
CA PHE A 60 -8.61 -2.71 0.62
C PHE A 60 -7.12 -3.01 0.91
N ILE A 61 -6.21 -2.12 0.52
CA ILE A 61 -4.78 -2.26 0.85
C ILE A 61 -4.56 -2.35 2.35
N LEU A 62 -5.19 -1.47 3.15
CA LEU A 62 -5.03 -1.45 4.60
C LEU A 62 -5.61 -2.70 5.27
N GLU A 63 -6.72 -3.24 4.76
CA GLU A 63 -7.33 -4.49 5.23
C GLU A 63 -6.41 -5.68 4.96
N GLU A 64 -5.87 -5.78 3.75
CA GLU A 64 -4.92 -6.84 3.36
C GLU A 64 -3.62 -6.75 4.17
N LEU A 65 -3.04 -5.56 4.34
CA LEU A 65 -1.86 -5.36 5.18
C LEU A 65 -2.12 -5.74 6.64
N ASN A 66 -3.35 -5.57 7.15
CA ASN A 66 -3.73 -5.97 8.51
C ASN A 66 -4.25 -7.40 8.62
N SER A 67 -4.27 -8.16 7.53
CA SER A 67 -4.76 -9.53 7.52
C SER A 67 -3.92 -10.45 8.42
N LYS A 68 -4.60 -11.42 9.04
CA LYS A 68 -4.00 -12.33 10.02
C LYS A 68 -4.35 -13.77 9.70
N THR A 69 -3.39 -14.65 9.98
CA THR A 69 -3.60 -16.09 10.10
C THR A 69 -3.52 -16.52 11.57
N LYS A 70 -3.76 -17.81 11.82
CA LYS A 70 -3.50 -18.42 13.15
C LYS A 70 -2.05 -18.28 13.62
N TRP A 71 -1.12 -17.92 12.74
CA TRP A 71 0.31 -17.78 13.03
C TRP A 71 0.77 -16.32 13.19
N GLY A 72 -0.09 -15.33 12.94
CA GLY A 72 0.25 -13.91 13.00
C GLY A 72 -0.21 -13.13 11.77
N TYR A 73 0.24 -11.88 11.66
CA TYR A 73 0.01 -11.04 10.48
C TYR A 73 0.65 -11.63 9.24
N LEU A 74 0.01 -11.50 8.08
CA LEU A 74 0.59 -11.89 6.79
C LEU A 74 1.74 -10.97 6.39
N TYR A 75 1.62 -9.68 6.70
CA TYR A 75 2.59 -8.64 6.35
C TYR A 75 3.16 -7.95 7.61
N PRO A 76 3.94 -8.65 8.46
CA PRO A 76 4.55 -8.03 9.62
C PRO A 76 5.63 -7.02 9.18
N ASN A 77 5.63 -5.80 9.74
CA ASN A 77 6.57 -4.74 9.36
C ASN A 77 6.49 -4.38 7.86
N ALA A 78 5.27 -4.16 7.37
CA ALA A 78 4.99 -3.99 5.95
C ALA A 78 5.77 -2.85 5.28
N ASN A 79 5.95 -2.96 3.97
CA ASN A 79 6.53 -1.92 3.12
C ASN A 79 5.78 -1.82 1.77
N LEU A 80 6.26 -0.98 0.84
CA LEU A 80 5.59 -0.79 -0.45
C LEU A 80 5.73 -1.99 -1.41
N GLN A 81 6.68 -2.91 -1.21
CA GLN A 81 6.74 -4.17 -1.94
C GLN A 81 5.61 -5.10 -1.52
N ASP A 82 5.22 -5.11 -0.24
CA ASP A 82 4.04 -5.84 0.21
C ASP A 82 2.75 -5.28 -0.43
N VAL A 83 2.67 -3.95 -0.55
CA VAL A 83 1.58 -3.28 -1.29
C VAL A 83 1.59 -3.68 -2.76
N GLU A 84 2.76 -3.79 -3.40
CA GLU A 84 2.86 -4.30 -4.76
C GLU A 84 2.32 -5.73 -4.90
N ILE A 85 2.65 -6.61 -3.95
CA ILE A 85 2.14 -7.98 -3.94
C ILE A 85 0.60 -7.99 -3.86
N ILE A 86 0.03 -7.14 -2.99
CA ILE A 86 -1.43 -6.99 -2.86
C ILE A 86 -2.05 -6.50 -4.18
N ILE A 87 -1.47 -5.45 -4.77
CA ILE A 87 -1.92 -4.89 -6.05
C ILE A 87 -1.94 -5.95 -7.15
N LYS A 88 -0.87 -6.74 -7.26
CA LYS A 88 -0.75 -7.80 -8.26
C LYS A 88 -1.67 -8.99 -7.99
N ALA A 89 -1.95 -9.31 -6.73
CA ALA A 89 -2.81 -10.44 -6.38
C ALA A 89 -4.29 -10.17 -6.67
N SER A 90 -4.72 -8.90 -6.66
CA SER A 90 -6.11 -8.48 -6.86
C SER A 90 -6.44 -8.17 -8.33
N GLU A 91 -5.95 -8.99 -9.27
CA GLU A 91 -6.04 -8.73 -10.72
C GLU A 91 -7.44 -8.24 -11.16
N GLY A 92 -7.51 -6.98 -11.62
CA GLY A 92 -8.68 -6.38 -12.26
C GLY A 92 -9.75 -5.78 -11.34
N SER A 93 -9.51 -5.68 -10.02
CA SER A 93 -10.50 -5.15 -9.06
C SER A 93 -10.18 -3.74 -8.53
N TRP A 94 -9.29 -3.00 -9.20
CA TRP A 94 -8.80 -1.71 -8.75
C TRP A 94 -9.44 -0.55 -9.49
N TYR A 95 -9.88 0.46 -8.75
CA TYR A 95 -10.47 1.65 -9.35
C TYR A 95 -9.43 2.50 -10.11
N PHE A 96 -8.17 2.53 -9.69
CA PHE A 96 -7.12 3.22 -10.47
C PHE A 96 -6.83 2.60 -11.85
N GLN A 97 -7.38 1.42 -12.14
CA GLN A 97 -7.34 0.75 -13.45
C GLN A 97 -8.59 1.04 -14.29
N GLU A 98 -9.66 1.54 -13.68
CA GLU A 98 -10.85 2.02 -14.37
C GLU A 98 -10.57 3.42 -14.96
N ASP A 99 -9.57 3.51 -15.84
CA ASP A 99 -9.29 4.66 -16.74
C ASP A 99 -8.20 4.33 -17.79
#